data_AF-A0A7V5WIY7-F1
#
_entry.id   AF-A0A7V5WIY7-F1
#
_cell.length_a   1.000
_cell.length_b   1.000
_cell.length_c   1.000
_cell.angle_alpha   90.00
_cell.angle_beta   90.00
_cell.angle_gamma   90.00
#
_symmetry.space_group_name_H-M   'P 1'
#
loop_
_entity.id
_entity.type
_entity.pdbx_description
1 polymer ?
#
loop_
_entity_poly.entity_id
_entity_poly.type
_entity_poly.pdbx_seq_one_letter_code
_entity_poly.pdbx_strand_id
1 'polypeptide(L)'
;MECVIVGDHDRIVIPSLSAVRTAGGRLRGLRCVHTSFGKNGVTEEDVLDMAGLRLDLMSVLTMQDGLPKLLYTAHLVPEAVDGNDWQLLEVTHPAAGTVSSIDFIESLEDRFVALRPIKEVDRGQD
;
A
#
# COMPACT_ATOMS: atom_id res chain seq x y z
N MET A 1 5.95 -2.52 14.01
CA MET A 1 4.77 -3.18 14.60
C MET A 1 4.38 -4.26 13.63
N GLU A 2 4.17 -5.47 14.11
CA GLU A 2 3.71 -6.61 13.32
C GLU A 2 2.42 -7.10 13.99
N CYS A 3 1.37 -7.33 13.21
CA CYS A 3 0.11 -7.85 13.72
C CYS A 3 -0.52 -8.80 12.71
N VAL A 4 -1.14 -9.86 13.20
CA VAL A 4 -1.96 -10.76 12.40
C VAL A 4 -3.42 -10.42 12.68
N ILE A 5 -4.19 -10.19 11.62
CA ILE A 5 -5.61 -9.87 11.68
C ILE A 5 -6.34 -11.00 10.97
N VAL A 6 -7.42 -11.48 11.60
CA VAL A 6 -8.29 -12.50 11.01
C VAL A 6 -9.64 -11.84 10.77
N GLY A 7 -10.03 -11.76 9.49
CA GLY A 7 -11.34 -11.31 9.07
C GLY A 7 -12.35 -12.45 8.96
N ASP A 8 -13.45 -12.19 8.27
CA ASP A 8 -14.40 -13.21 7.86
C ASP A 8 -14.17 -13.62 6.39
N HIS A 9 -15.15 -14.29 5.77
CA HIS A 9 -15.06 -14.74 4.38
C HIS A 9 -15.17 -13.61 3.35
N ASP A 10 -15.64 -12.44 3.78
CA ASP A 10 -16.01 -11.30 2.94
C ASP A 10 -15.02 -10.14 3.13
N ARG A 11 -14.62 -9.85 4.39
CA ARG A 11 -13.81 -8.67 4.72
C ARG A 11 -12.83 -8.90 5.86
N ILE A 12 -11.82 -8.02 5.89
CA ILE A 12 -10.86 -7.90 6.99
C ILE A 12 -10.95 -6.48 7.52
N VAL A 13 -11.25 -6.33 8.81
CA VAL A 13 -11.28 -5.01 9.44
C VAL A 13 -9.89 -4.69 9.97
N ILE A 14 -9.22 -3.73 9.33
CA ILE A 14 -7.92 -3.26 9.81
C ILE A 14 -8.17 -2.30 10.99
N PRO A 15 -7.65 -2.60 12.20
CA PRO A 15 -7.87 -1.74 13.36
C PRO A 15 -7.14 -0.41 13.16
N SER A 16 -7.53 0.61 13.93
CA SER A 16 -6.80 1.87 13.94
C SER A 16 -5.33 1.63 14.31
N LEU A 17 -4.44 1.91 13.36
CA LEU A 17 -3.01 1.75 13.55
C LEU A 17 -2.48 2.98 14.28
N SER A 18 -1.82 2.78 15.41
CA SER A 18 -1.25 3.85 16.24
C SER A 18 -0.50 4.86 15.37
N ALA A 19 -0.62 6.14 15.68
CA ALA A 19 -0.07 7.23 14.87
C ALA A 19 1.47 7.20 14.83
N VAL A 20 2.03 6.33 14.01
CA VAL A 20 3.39 6.50 13.49
C VAL A 20 3.30 7.78 12.66
N ARG A 21 4.07 8.80 13.05
CA ARG A 21 4.12 10.08 12.36
C ARG A 21 4.64 9.86 10.93
N THR A 22 3.71 9.79 10.00
CA THR A 22 3.88 9.80 8.55
C THR A 22 4.29 11.20 8.05
N ALA A 23 5.28 11.82 8.72
CA ALA A 23 5.80 13.13 8.37
C ALA A 23 6.86 13.03 7.25
N GLY A 24 7.12 14.14 6.56
CA GLY A 24 8.27 14.25 5.66
C GLY A 24 8.18 13.49 4.33
N GLY A 25 7.08 12.81 4.01
CA GLY A 25 6.90 12.05 2.75
C GLY A 25 6.92 10.54 2.98
N ARG A 26 7.43 10.12 4.14
CA ARG A 26 7.46 8.72 4.58
C ARG A 26 6.08 8.09 4.61
N LEU A 27 5.96 6.85 4.19
CA LEU A 27 4.79 6.00 4.35
C LEU A 27 4.78 5.42 5.79
N ARG A 28 3.83 4.56 6.10
CA ARG A 28 3.60 4.13 7.49
C ARG A 28 4.60 3.08 7.99
N GLY A 29 5.42 2.51 7.12
CA GLY A 29 6.29 1.38 7.46
C GLY A 29 5.52 0.07 7.60
N LEU A 30 4.27 0.01 7.12
CA LEU A 30 3.36 -1.12 7.29
C LEU A 30 2.83 -1.60 5.94
N ARG A 31 2.87 -2.92 5.75
CA ARG A 31 2.39 -3.61 4.55
C ARG A 31 1.27 -4.54 4.96
N CYS A 32 0.16 -4.49 4.23
CA CYS A 32 -0.93 -5.44 4.42
C CYS A 32 -0.81 -6.55 3.37
N VAL A 33 -0.89 -7.79 3.82
CA VAL A 33 -1.02 -8.96 2.94
C VAL A 33 -2.24 -9.72 3.40
N HIS A 34 -3.20 -9.93 2.50
CA HIS A 34 -4.39 -10.74 2.80
C HIS A 34 -4.68 -11.74 1.69
N THR A 35 -5.40 -12.79 2.05
CA THR A 35 -5.81 -13.84 1.12
C THR A 35 -7.21 -13.56 0.59
N SER A 36 -7.40 -13.68 -0.72
CA SER A 36 -8.71 -13.68 -1.36
C SER A 36 -9.02 -15.07 -1.91
N PHE A 37 -10.23 -15.55 -1.66
CA PHE A 37 -10.72 -16.82 -2.24
C PHE A 37 -11.40 -16.62 -3.61
N GLY A 38 -11.50 -15.37 -4.06
CA GLY A 38 -11.93 -15.03 -5.41
C GLY A 38 -10.80 -15.07 -6.42
N LYS A 39 -11.15 -14.85 -7.70
CA LYS A 39 -10.17 -14.64 -8.79
C LYS A 39 -9.74 -13.19 -8.94
N ASN A 40 -10.27 -12.31 -8.09
CA ASN A 40 -10.05 -10.87 -8.18
C ASN A 40 -8.76 -10.52 -7.42
N GLY A 41 -8.00 -9.57 -7.98
CA GLY A 41 -6.81 -9.00 -7.34
C GLY A 41 -7.18 -7.94 -6.32
N VAL A 42 -6.40 -6.85 -6.29
CA VAL A 42 -6.68 -5.66 -5.47
C VAL A 42 -8.04 -5.06 -5.86
N THR A 43 -8.88 -4.78 -4.86
CA THR A 43 -10.19 -4.16 -5.00
C THR A 43 -10.17 -2.67 -4.66
N GLU A 44 -11.26 -1.94 -4.95
CA GLU A 44 -11.39 -0.53 -4.54
C GLU A 44 -11.36 -0.35 -3.01
N GLU A 45 -11.92 -1.29 -2.25
CA GLU A 45 -11.87 -1.28 -0.78
C GLU A 45 -10.42 -1.40 -0.28
N ASP A 46 -9.65 -2.32 -0.88
CA ASP A 46 -8.23 -2.50 -0.55
C ASP A 46 -7.41 -1.23 -0.83
N VAL A 47 -7.70 -0.53 -1.93
CA VAL A 47 -7.06 0.76 -2.27
C VAL A 47 -7.46 1.85 -1.29
N LEU A 48 -8.75 1.93 -0.95
CA LEU A 48 -9.26 2.93 0.00
C LEU A 48 -8.62 2.75 1.38
N ASP A 49 -8.51 1.51 1.85
CA ASP A 49 -7.86 1.18 3.11
C ASP A 49 -6.36 1.49 3.07
N MET A 50 -5.69 1.13 1.97
CA MET A 50 -4.28 1.46 1.75
C MET A 50 -4.03 2.97 1.83
N ALA A 51 -4.86 3.76 1.16
CA ALA A 51 -4.76 5.22 1.15
C ALA A 51 -5.11 5.83 2.50
N GLY A 52 -6.22 5.41 3.12
CA GLY A 52 -6.72 5.93 4.39
C GLY A 52 -5.80 5.64 5.57
N LEU A 53 -5.16 4.46 5.58
CA LEU A 53 -4.16 4.09 6.58
C LEU A 53 -2.74 4.48 6.17
N ARG A 54 -2.55 4.93 4.93
CA ARG A 54 -1.28 5.31 4.32
C ARG A 54 -0.23 4.20 4.43
N LEU A 55 -0.67 2.98 4.13
CA LEU A 55 0.17 1.78 4.10
C LEU A 55 1.22 1.91 2.99
N ASP A 56 2.33 1.20 3.18
CA ASP A 56 3.42 1.13 2.21
C ASP A 56 2.98 0.35 0.97
N LEU A 57 2.38 -0.83 1.20
CA LEU A 57 1.86 -1.74 0.18
C LEU A 57 0.57 -2.41 0.66
N MET A 58 -0.29 -2.74 -0.31
CA MET A 58 -1.44 -3.62 -0.13
C MET A 58 -1.32 -4.79 -1.09
N SER A 59 -1.19 -6.01 -0.55
CA SER A 59 -1.02 -7.22 -1.35
C SER A 59 -2.17 -8.21 -1.16
N VAL A 60 -2.77 -8.62 -2.26
CA VAL A 60 -3.82 -9.65 -2.30
C VAL A 60 -3.24 -10.94 -2.86
N LEU A 61 -3.22 -11.98 -2.03
CA LEU A 61 -2.85 -13.32 -2.43
C LEU A 61 -4.11 -14.11 -2.81
N THR A 62 -4.28 -14.38 -4.10
CA THR A 62 -5.40 -15.19 -4.58
C THR A 62 -5.18 -16.67 -4.23
N MET A 63 -6.25 -17.31 -3.78
CA MET A 63 -6.29 -18.72 -3.41
C MET A 63 -7.20 -19.47 -4.38
N GLN A 64 -6.73 -20.59 -4.91
CA GLN A 64 -7.50 -21.48 -5.76
C GLN A 64 -7.21 -22.93 -5.36
N ASP A 65 -8.27 -23.73 -5.13
CA ASP A 65 -8.15 -25.14 -4.75
C ASP A 65 -7.25 -25.36 -3.51
N GLY A 66 -7.28 -24.40 -2.57
CA GLY A 66 -6.46 -24.42 -1.35
C GLY A 66 -5.00 -24.02 -1.56
N LEU A 67 -4.61 -23.61 -2.77
CA LEU A 67 -3.24 -23.23 -3.10
C LEU A 67 -3.13 -21.73 -3.47
N PRO A 68 -2.02 -21.07 -3.08
CA PRO A 68 -1.69 -19.74 -3.56
C PRO A 68 -1.53 -19.71 -5.09
N LYS A 69 -2.08 -18.69 -5.74
CA LYS A 69 -1.99 -18.49 -7.19
C LYS A 69 -1.16 -17.28 -7.57
N LEU A 70 -1.75 -16.09 -7.44
CA LEU A 70 -1.16 -14.84 -7.88
C LEU A 70 -1.20 -13.83 -6.73
N LEU A 71 -0.11 -13.07 -6.63
CA LEU A 71 0.05 -11.96 -5.72
C LEU A 71 -0.12 -10.66 -6.51
N TYR A 72 -1.14 -9.89 -6.13
CA TYR A 72 -1.40 -8.55 -6.67
C TYR A 72 -0.94 -7.56 -5.61
N THR A 73 -0.07 -6.62 -5.96
CA THR A 73 0.43 -5.65 -4.98
C THR A 73 0.19 -4.24 -5.49
N ALA A 74 -0.59 -3.47 -4.74
CA ALA A 74 -0.80 -2.06 -4.94
C ALA A 74 0.12 -1.22 -4.05
N HIS A 75 0.44 -0.03 -4.54
CA HIS A 75 1.17 1.00 -3.81
C HIS A 75 0.66 2.39 -4.19
N LEU A 76 0.80 3.34 -3.28
CA LEU A 76 0.52 4.75 -3.57
C LEU A 76 1.58 5.34 -4.50
N VAL A 77 1.22 6.36 -5.27
CA VAL A 77 2.17 7.15 -6.08
C VAL A 77 2.10 8.63 -5.70
N PRO A 78 3.23 9.36 -5.79
CA PRO A 78 3.28 10.78 -5.44
C PRO A 78 2.57 11.70 -6.43
N GLU A 79 2.39 11.24 -7.67
CA GLU A 79 1.68 11.93 -8.73
C GLU A 79 0.72 10.94 -9.38
N ALA A 80 -0.48 11.41 -9.71
CA ALA A 80 -1.49 10.56 -10.31
C ALA A 80 -1.04 10.08 -11.69
N VAL A 81 -1.17 8.77 -11.94
CA VAL A 81 -0.93 8.15 -13.24
C VAL A 81 -2.26 7.62 -13.76
N ASP A 82 -2.63 8.03 -14.98
CA ASP A 82 -3.94 7.71 -15.58
C ASP A 82 -5.13 8.06 -14.67
N GLY A 83 -4.98 9.14 -13.89
CA GLY A 83 -5.99 9.62 -12.94
C GLY A 83 -6.02 8.90 -11.59
N ASN A 84 -5.14 7.92 -11.35
CA ASN A 84 -5.05 7.17 -10.10
C ASN A 84 -3.83 7.59 -9.28
N ASP A 85 -4.01 7.82 -7.98
CA ASP A 85 -2.97 8.07 -6.98
C ASP A 85 -2.34 6.78 -6.43
N TRP A 86 -2.55 5.66 -7.12
CA TRP A 86 -1.99 4.35 -6.83
C TRP A 86 -1.69 3.58 -8.11
N GLN A 87 -0.86 2.53 -8.01
CA GLN A 87 -0.53 1.63 -9.10
C GLN A 87 -0.38 0.19 -8.62
N LEU A 88 -0.43 -0.75 -9.58
CA LEU A 88 -0.07 -2.16 -9.37
C LEU A 88 1.38 -2.42 -9.78
N LEU A 89 2.08 -3.18 -8.96
CA LEU A 89 3.28 -3.88 -9.38
C LEU A 89 2.93 -5.00 -10.36
N GLU A 90 3.95 -5.51 -11.06
CA GLU A 90 3.80 -6.70 -11.89
C GLU A 90 3.22 -7.86 -11.07
N VAL A 91 2.12 -8.43 -11.58
CA VAL A 91 1.44 -9.55 -10.95
C VAL A 91 2.34 -10.78 -11.06
N THR A 92 2.67 -11.38 -9.92
CA THR A 92 3.61 -12.50 -9.87
C THR A 92 3.07 -13.67 -9.06
N HIS A 93 3.63 -14.85 -9.27
CA HIS A 93 3.44 -15.95 -8.34
C HIS A 93 4.22 -15.66 -7.05
N PRO A 94 3.68 -15.91 -5.85
CA PRO A 94 4.36 -15.57 -4.58
C PRO A 94 5.76 -16.20 -4.44
N ALA A 95 5.95 -17.40 -4.98
CA ALA A 95 7.26 -18.08 -4.97
C ALA A 95 8.27 -17.53 -6.01
N ALA A 96 7.83 -16.66 -6.93
CA ALA A 96 8.67 -16.05 -7.95
C ALA A 96 9.07 -14.61 -7.61
N GLY A 97 8.60 -14.08 -6.48
CA GLY A 97 8.87 -12.69 -6.07
C GLY A 97 10.35 -12.45 -5.81
N THR A 98 10.96 -11.56 -6.59
CA THR A 98 12.35 -11.11 -6.44
C THR A 98 12.47 -9.64 -6.02
N VAL A 99 11.34 -8.92 -5.91
CA VAL A 99 11.31 -7.50 -5.58
C VAL A 99 11.59 -7.29 -4.09
N SER A 100 12.66 -6.57 -3.80
CA SER A 100 12.94 -6.07 -2.46
C SER A 100 11.91 -4.99 -2.10
N SER A 101 10.98 -5.31 -1.21
CA SER A 101 10.00 -4.33 -0.73
C SER A 101 10.66 -3.16 0.01
N ILE A 102 11.85 -3.38 0.59
CA ILE A 102 12.58 -2.33 1.31
C ILE A 102 13.08 -1.29 0.30
N ASP A 103 13.87 -1.72 -0.69
CA ASP A 103 14.46 -0.82 -1.68
C ASP A 103 13.38 -0.10 -2.50
N PHE A 104 12.29 -0.82 -2.81
CA PHE A 104 11.14 -0.23 -3.50
C PHE A 104 10.50 0.91 -2.69
N ILE A 105 10.27 0.70 -1.39
CA ILE A 105 9.62 1.71 -0.54
C ILE A 105 10.55 2.88 -0.26
N GLU A 106 11.85 2.67 -0.05
CA GLU A 106 12.81 3.76 0.09
C GLU A 106 12.82 4.65 -1.16
N SER A 107 12.88 4.04 -2.36
CA SER A 107 12.80 4.78 -3.62
C SER A 107 11.47 5.54 -3.77
N LEU A 108 10.36 4.93 -3.35
CA LEU A 108 9.03 5.55 -3.42
C LEU A 108 8.91 6.74 -2.46
N GLU A 109 9.39 6.60 -1.22
CA GLU A 109 9.41 7.69 -0.23
C GLU A 109 10.26 8.87 -0.70
N ASP A 110 11.41 8.62 -1.32
CA ASP A 110 12.25 9.67 -1.91
C ASP A 110 11.49 10.48 -2.96
N ARG A 111 10.69 9.81 -3.80
CA ARG A 111 9.82 10.49 -4.78
C ARG A 111 8.72 11.31 -4.09
N PHE A 112 8.11 10.79 -3.01
CA PHE A 112 7.14 11.55 -2.21
C PHE A 112 7.77 12.78 -1.54
N VAL A 113 9.04 12.72 -1.17
CA VAL A 113 9.77 13.89 -0.63
C VAL A 113 10.03 14.91 -1.74
N ALA A 114 10.53 14.45 -2.89
CA ALA A 114 10.94 15.31 -4.00
C ALA A 114 9.78 16.09 -4.63
N LEU A 115 8.60 15.46 -4.74
CA LEU A 115 7.42 16.03 -5.41
C LEU A 115 6.48 16.77 -4.45
N ARG A 116 6.90 16.98 -3.20
CA ARG A 116 6.13 17.83 -2.29
C ARG A 116 6.03 19.22 -2.88
N PRO A 117 4.81 19.77 -3.05
CA PRO A 117 4.68 21.19 -3.32
C PRO A 117 5.35 21.90 -2.15
N ILE A 118 6.34 22.74 -2.46
CA ILE A 118 6.86 23.73 -1.52
C ILE A 118 5.64 24.57 -1.19
N LYS A 119 5.02 24.34 -0.03
CA LYS A 119 4.18 25.37 0.56
C LYS A 119 5.12 26.56 0.70
N GLU A 120 4.92 27.60 -0.09
CA GLU A 120 5.40 28.93 0.26
C GLU A 120 4.98 29.11 1.72
N VAL A 121 5.98 29.10 2.60
CA VAL A 121 5.77 29.55 3.97
C VAL A 121 5.35 30.99 3.79
N ASP A 122 4.07 31.25 4.01
CA ASP A 122 3.52 32.59 4.04
C ASP A 122 4.36 33.38 5.07
N ARG A 123 5.35 34.09 4.53
CA ARG A 123 6.22 34.99 5.27
C ARG A 123 5.52 36.33 5.22
N GLY A 124 4.65 36.54 6.18
CA GLY A 124 4.00 37.82 6.45
C GLY A 124 2.56 37.61 6.89
N GLN A 125 2.03 38.27 7.92
CA GLN A 125 2.42 39.55 8.49
C GLN A 125 2.03 39.60 9.98
N ASP A 126 2.92 40.24 10.76
CA ASP A 126 2.74 40.95 12.05
C ASP A 126 2.03 40.29 13.26
#